data_AF-A0A2A5F6T9-F1
#
_entry.id   AF-A0A2A5F6T9-F1
#
_cell.length_a   1.000
_cell.length_b   1.000
_cell.length_c   1.000
_cell.angle_alpha   90.00
_cell.angle_beta   90.00
_cell.angle_gamma   90.00
#
_symmetry.space_group_name_H-M   'P 1'
#
loop_
_entity.id
_entity.type
_entity.pdbx_description
1 polymer ?
#
loop_
_entity_poly.entity_id
_entity_poly.type
_entity_poly.pdbx_seq_one_letter_code
_entity_poly.pdbx_strand_id
1 'polypeptide(L)' 'MIALGMTHKEFSPEMAATVREAAAEAVVPNWAKKAGGYGSEAVDLYNLRVAPITGLEVQPDGSVIDSGS' A
#
# COMPACT_ATOMS: atom_id res chain seq x y z
N MET A 1 -6.71 16.36 -22.09
CA MET A 1 -5.78 16.10 -23.21
C MET A 1 -4.93 14.89 -22.79
N ILE A 2 -5.16 13.73 -23.42
CA ILE A 2 -4.36 12.51 -23.16
C ILE A 2 -3.03 12.73 -23.89
N ALA A 3 -1.94 12.90 -23.13
CA ALA A 3 -0.64 13.25 -23.69
C ALA A 3 0.05 12.02 -24.32
N LEU A 4 0.63 12.21 -25.52
CA LEU A 4 1.70 11.39 -26.11
C LEU A 4 1.36 9.95 -26.60
N GLY A 5 0.13 9.69 -27.05
CA GLY A 5 -0.18 8.43 -27.76
C GLY A 5 -0.29 7.18 -26.88
N MET A 6 -0.27 7.34 -25.55
CA MET A 6 -0.63 6.28 -24.61
C MET A 6 -2.14 6.26 -24.39
N THR A 7 -2.73 5.06 -24.40
CA THR A 7 -4.16 4.87 -24.08
C THR A 7 -4.31 4.52 -22.61
N HIS A 8 -5.12 5.29 -21.89
CA HIS A 8 -5.49 4.97 -20.51
C HIS A 8 -6.41 3.74 -20.48
N LYS A 9 -6.10 2.78 -19.62
CA LYS A 9 -6.96 1.64 -19.31
C LYS A 9 -6.95 1.41 -17.81
N GLU A 10 -8.13 1.18 -17.26
CA GLU A 10 -8.30 0.71 -15.88
C GLU A 10 -7.69 -0.68 -15.72
N PHE A 11 -7.21 -0.99 -14.52
CA PHE A 11 -6.85 -2.37 -14.18
C PHE A 11 -8.10 -3.24 -14.14
N SER A 12 -7.96 -4.49 -14.58
CA SER A 12 -8.99 -5.50 -14.32
C SER A 12 -9.07 -5.76 -12.80
N PRO A 13 -10.22 -6.24 -12.30
CA PRO A 13 -10.35 -6.60 -10.89
C PRO A 13 -9.30 -7.60 -10.41
N GLU A 14 -8.97 -8.60 -11.24
CA GLU A 14 -7.92 -9.59 -10.96
C GLU A 14 -6.55 -8.95 -10.80
N MET A 15 -6.17 -8.06 -11.72
CA MET A 15 -4.87 -7.40 -11.66
C MET A 15 -4.78 -6.42 -10.49
N ALA A 16 -5.88 -5.73 -10.16
CA ALA A 16 -5.97 -4.91 -8.96
C ALA A 16 -5.79 -5.75 -7.68
N ALA A 17 -6.39 -6.94 -7.63
CA ALA A 17 -6.23 -7.88 -6.51
C ALA A 17 -4.77 -8.34 -6.36
N THR A 18 -4.11 -8.74 -7.46
CA THR A 18 -2.69 -9.14 -7.44
C THR A 18 -1.77 -7.99 -6.99
N VAL A 19 -2.04 -6.76 -7.44
CA VAL A 19 -1.26 -5.59 -7.00
C VAL A 19 -1.47 -5.32 -5.51
N ARG A 20 -2.70 -5.47 -5.01
CA ARG A 20 -3.03 -5.30 -3.59
C ARG A 20 -2.32 -6.36 -2.72
N GLU A 21 -2.37 -7.62 -3.13
CA GLU A 21 -1.67 -8.73 -2.45
C GLU A 21 -0.16 -8.45 -2.38
N ALA A 22 0.47 -8.11 -3.52
CA ALA A 22 1.88 -7.76 -3.54
C ALA A 22 2.22 -6.54 -2.65
N ALA A 23 1.31 -5.57 -2.56
CA ALA A 23 1.48 -4.42 -1.69
C ALA A 23 1.48 -4.81 -0.22
N ALA A 24 0.54 -5.66 0.21
CA ALA A 24 0.41 -6.14 1.58
C ALA A 24 1.56 -7.07 1.98
N GLU A 25 1.95 -8.00 1.11
CA GLU A 25 2.94 -9.03 1.45
C GLU A 25 4.38 -8.53 1.39
N ALA A 26 4.68 -7.62 0.46
CA ALA A 26 6.07 -7.26 0.16
C ALA A 26 6.32 -5.76 0.19
N VAL A 27 5.53 -4.94 -0.51
CA VAL A 27 5.91 -3.53 -0.72
C VAL A 27 5.84 -2.72 0.58
N VAL A 28 4.68 -2.73 1.24
CA VAL A 28 4.45 -1.93 2.45
C VAL A 28 5.31 -2.43 3.62
N PRO A 29 5.44 -3.74 3.91
CA PRO A 29 6.32 -4.22 4.97
C PRO A 29 7.79 -3.84 4.74
N ASN A 30 8.30 -4.01 3.52
CA ASN A 30 9.69 -3.68 3.20
C ASN A 30 9.95 -2.16 3.25
N TRP A 31 8.97 -1.35 2.84
CA TRP A 31 9.04 0.09 3.00
C TRP A 31 9.06 0.47 4.48
N ALA A 32 8.13 -0.04 5.30
CA ALA A 32 8.03 0.29 6.72
C ALA A 32 9.33 -0.04 7.47
N LYS A 33 9.94 -1.21 7.18
CA LYS A 33 11.24 -1.59 7.72
C LYS A 33 12.34 -0.56 7.39
N LYS A 34 12.35 -0.01 6.18
CA LYS A 34 13.32 1.02 5.77
C LYS A 34 13.00 2.40 6.33
N ALA A 35 11.73 2.69 6.60
CA ALA A 35 11.26 3.96 7.14
C ALA A 35 11.51 4.12 8.65
N GLY A 36 11.99 3.06 9.33
CA GLY A 36 12.27 3.07 10.76
C GLY A 36 11.40 2.11 11.57
N GLY A 37 10.50 1.37 10.93
CA GLY A 37 9.59 0.43 11.57
C GLY A 37 8.38 1.11 12.20
N TYR A 38 7.52 0.29 12.81
CA TYR A 38 6.34 0.75 13.55
C TYR A 38 6.73 1.71 14.68
N GLY A 39 5.97 2.80 14.85
CA GLY A 39 6.26 3.87 15.82
C GLY A 39 7.28 4.91 15.33
N SER A 40 7.83 4.76 14.12
CA SER A 40 8.55 5.85 13.46
C SER A 40 7.56 6.87 12.91
N GLU A 41 7.94 8.15 12.89
CA GLU A 41 7.07 9.24 12.43
C GLU A 41 6.47 8.97 11.03
N ALA A 42 7.26 8.41 10.11
CA ALA A 42 6.80 8.10 8.77
C ALA A 42 5.75 6.98 8.73
N VAL A 43 5.95 5.91 9.51
CA VAL A 43 5.01 4.78 9.57
C VAL A 43 3.74 5.17 10.33
N ASP A 44 3.86 5.99 11.38
CA ASP A 44 2.71 6.51 12.13
C ASP A 44 1.84 7.44 11.26
N LEU A 45 2.47 8.33 10.48
CA LEU A 45 1.76 9.17 9.51
C LEU A 45 1.08 8.35 8.42
N TYR A 46 1.74 7.29 7.93
CA TYR A 46 1.14 6.36 6.98
C TYR A 46 -0.09 5.66 7.58
N ASN A 47 0.02 5.08 8.77
CA ASN A 47 -1.10 4.40 9.42
C ASN A 47 -2.26 5.38 9.72
N LEU A 48 -1.95 6.63 10.06
CA LEU A 48 -2.96 7.65 10.34
C LEU A 48 -3.69 8.14 9.08
N ARG A 49 -3.01 8.23 7.93
CA ARG A 49 -3.52 8.96 6.75
C ARG A 49 -3.75 8.11 5.52
N VAL A 50 -2.92 7.08 5.31
CA VAL A 50 -2.91 6.27 4.10
C VAL A 50 -3.61 4.93 4.33
N ALA A 51 -3.31 4.24 5.44
CA ALA A 51 -3.93 2.97 5.76
C ALA A 51 -5.47 3.00 5.76
N PRO A 52 -6.16 4.07 6.22
CA PRO A 52 -7.63 4.14 6.15
C PRO A 52 -8.19 4.25 4.73
N ILE A 53 -7.36 4.64 3.75
CA ILE A 53 -7.74 4.77 2.34
C ILE A 53 -7.45 3.48 1.60
N THR A 54 -6.31 2.84 1.87
CA THR A 54 -5.87 1.63 1.19
C THR A 54 -6.39 0.36 1.84
N GLY A 55 -6.73 0.41 3.13
CA GLY A 55 -7.02 -0.75 3.97
C GLY A 55 -5.76 -1.50 4.44
N LEU A 56 -4.55 -0.99 4.17
CA LEU A 56 -3.28 -1.65 4.47
C LEU A 56 -2.61 -1.01 5.68
N GLU A 57 -2.72 -1.62 6.85
CA GLU A 57 -2.19 -1.09 8.11
C GLU A 57 -0.94 -1.84 8.57
N VAL A 58 0.16 -1.10 8.82
CA VAL A 58 1.40 -1.67 9.37
C VAL A 58 1.22 -1.98 10.86
N GLN A 59 1.57 -3.18 11.26
CA GLN A 59 1.45 -3.68 12.63
C GLN A 59 2.76 -3.53 13.42
N PRO A 60 2.72 -3.64 14.76
CA PRO A 60 3.92 -3.56 15.60
C PRO A 60 5.03 -4.56 15.27
N ASP A 61 4.69 -5.73 14.73
CA ASP A 61 5.65 -6.75 14.30
C ASP A 61 6.23 -6.50 12.89
N GLY A 62 5.80 -5.42 12.22
CA GLY A 62 6.21 -5.05 10.88
C GLY A 62 5.43 -5.76 9.76
N SER A 63 4.46 -6.61 10.10
CA SER A 63 3.50 -7.16 9.13
C SER A 63 2.47 -6.11 8.72
N VAL A 64 1.66 -6.43 7.72
CA VAL A 64 0.56 -5.57 7.26
C VAL A 64 -0.74 -6.36 7.31
N ILE A 65 -1.76 -5.76 7.91
CA ILE A 65 -3.14 -6.26 7.82
C ILE A 65 -3.78 -5.60 6.61
N ASP A 66 -4.30 -6.42 5.70
CA ASP A 66 -5.22 -5.97 4.65
C ASP A 66 -6.65 -6.15 5.15
N SER A 67 -7.31 -5.03 5.41
CA SER A 67 -8.68 -4.98 5.92
C SER A 67 -9.74 -5.02 4.83
N GLY A 68 -9.35 -5.11 3.55
CA GLY A 68 -10.26 -5.34 2.42
C GLY A 68 -11.35 -4.28 2.30
N SER A 69 -11.13 -3.27 1.44
CA SER A 69 -12.20 -2.36 0.98
C SER A 69 -12.50 -2.60 -0.48
#